data_AF-A0A2E9BF09-F1
#
_entry.id   AF-A0A2E9BF09-F1
#
_cell.length_a   1.000
_cell.length_b   1.000
_cell.length_c   1.000
_cell.angle_alpha   90.00
_cell.angle_beta   90.00
_cell.angle_gamma   90.00
#
_symmetry.space_group_name_H-M   'P 1'
#
loop_
_entity.id
_entity.type
_entity.pdbx_description
1 polymer ?
#
loop_
_entity_poly.entity_id
_entity_poly.type
_entity_poly.pdbx_seq_one_letter_code
_entity_poly.pdbx_strand_id
1 'polypeptide(L)'
;MSTTDEYEAIYEEITEMNYDVFFEDADFEVDWDEYLLKIDITYRIEFGVFPIVDPEIEIRLDPICERIAYEYIREDMILNNLMDSMEECEEEEEEPDEDEFDEIDYEVLKEQLLDNMELFLEQKGKAHKQEYPQNRRFKRKDFWVMQKLEFMHGTIETPDAYMEVFESLVKEGYYDMVETGGDRKHDIFYAKEV
;
A
#
# COMPACT_ATOMS: atom_id res chain seq x y z
N MET A 1 -2.02 44.81 1.85
CA MET A 1 -2.32 43.39 2.10
C MET A 1 -2.11 43.13 3.57
N SER A 2 -2.98 42.33 4.18
CA SER A 2 -2.71 41.77 5.51
C SER A 2 -1.53 40.79 5.39
N THR A 3 -0.79 40.55 6.48
CA THR A 3 0.30 39.54 6.49
C THR A 3 -0.21 38.13 6.13
N THR A 4 -1.49 37.86 6.38
CA THR A 4 -2.13 36.59 6.03
C THR A 4 -2.41 36.51 4.52
N ASP A 5 -2.79 37.62 3.88
CA ASP A 5 -2.99 37.67 2.43
C ASP A 5 -1.66 37.42 1.68
N GLU A 6 -0.53 37.81 2.27
CA GLU A 6 0.81 37.56 1.72
C GLU A 6 1.20 36.08 1.85
N TYR A 7 0.91 35.43 2.98
CA TYR A 7 1.19 34.00 3.17
C TYR A 7 0.26 33.08 2.39
N GLU A 8 -0.99 33.49 2.16
CA GLU A 8 -1.94 32.79 1.30
C GLU A 8 -1.44 32.79 -0.15
N ALA A 9 -0.97 33.94 -0.66
CA ALA A 9 -0.38 34.03 -1.99
C ALA A 9 0.88 33.14 -2.15
N ILE A 10 1.76 33.12 -1.13
CA ILE A 10 2.95 32.25 -1.14
C ILE A 10 2.56 30.77 -1.13
N TYR A 11 1.55 30.41 -0.34
CA TYR A 11 1.05 29.03 -0.30
C TYR A 11 0.52 28.59 -1.67
N GLU A 12 -0.37 29.39 -2.27
CA GLU A 12 -0.94 29.12 -3.59
C GLU A 12 0.17 29.01 -4.65
N GLU A 13 1.09 29.97 -4.70
CA GLU A 13 2.18 29.98 -5.68
C GLU A 13 3.08 28.73 -5.58
N ILE A 14 3.50 28.36 -4.37
CA ILE A 14 4.40 27.20 -4.18
C ILE A 14 3.68 25.88 -4.50
N THR A 15 2.43 25.73 -4.05
CA THR A 15 1.67 24.50 -4.26
C THR A 15 1.29 24.30 -5.73
N GLU A 16 0.86 25.37 -6.42
CA GLU A 16 0.49 25.33 -7.84
C GLU A 16 1.73 25.05 -8.69
N MET A 17 2.83 25.76 -8.44
CA MET A 17 4.09 25.53 -9.15
C MET A 17 4.60 24.10 -9.00
N ASN A 18 4.58 23.55 -7.78
CA ASN A 18 5.01 22.16 -7.57
C ASN A 18 4.08 21.18 -8.27
N TYR A 19 2.78 21.40 -8.20
CA TYR A 19 1.82 20.50 -8.83
C TYR A 19 1.95 20.48 -10.35
N ASP A 20 2.10 21.65 -10.98
CA ASP A 20 2.39 21.73 -12.41
C ASP A 20 3.71 21.01 -12.74
N VAL A 21 4.78 21.28 -12.00
CA VAL A 21 6.10 20.65 -12.24
C VAL A 21 6.06 19.12 -12.15
N PHE A 22 5.31 18.56 -11.21
CA PHE A 22 5.29 17.11 -10.98
C PHE A 22 4.19 16.36 -11.72
N PHE A 23 3.07 17.02 -12.04
CA PHE A 23 1.87 16.36 -12.57
C PHE A 23 1.40 16.86 -13.94
N GLU A 24 1.92 17.96 -14.50
CA GLU A 24 1.52 18.44 -15.84
C GLU A 24 1.81 17.40 -16.95
N ASP A 25 2.95 16.70 -16.84
CA ASP A 25 3.40 15.66 -17.78
C ASP A 25 3.21 14.23 -17.23
N ALA A 26 2.56 14.07 -16.07
CA ALA A 26 2.33 12.75 -15.49
C ALA A 26 1.22 11.99 -16.23
N ASP A 27 1.40 10.68 -16.43
CA ASP A 27 0.42 9.81 -17.12
C ASP A 27 -0.72 9.34 -16.19
N PHE A 28 -0.87 9.99 -15.04
CA PHE A 28 -1.86 9.69 -14.02
C PHE A 28 -2.45 10.97 -13.44
N GLU A 29 -3.72 10.89 -13.05
CA GLU A 29 -4.46 12.04 -12.53
C GLU A 29 -4.38 12.04 -11.00
N VAL A 30 -3.88 13.14 -10.44
CA VAL A 30 -3.98 13.45 -9.01
C VAL A 30 -5.07 14.49 -8.84
N ASP A 31 -5.92 14.34 -7.82
CA ASP A 31 -6.90 15.38 -7.51
C ASP A 31 -6.22 16.53 -6.76
N TRP A 32 -6.42 17.77 -7.23
CA TRP A 32 -5.80 18.96 -6.66
C TRP A 32 -6.19 19.17 -5.18
N ASP A 33 -7.47 18.97 -4.84
CA ASP A 33 -7.94 19.13 -3.46
C ASP A 33 -7.34 18.05 -2.54
N GLU A 34 -7.17 16.83 -3.03
CA GLU A 34 -6.50 15.76 -2.31
C GLU A 34 -5.00 16.05 -2.07
N TYR A 35 -4.31 16.55 -3.09
CA TYR A 35 -2.91 16.96 -3.00
C TYR A 35 -2.71 18.04 -1.93
N LEU A 36 -3.52 19.11 -1.99
CA LEU A 36 -3.50 20.18 -0.98
C LEU A 36 -3.82 19.66 0.43
N LEU A 37 -4.79 18.75 0.56
CA LEU A 37 -5.15 18.16 1.84
C LEU A 37 -3.97 17.39 2.44
N LYS A 38 -3.25 16.59 1.65
CA LYS A 38 -2.05 15.86 2.11
C LYS A 38 -0.94 16.82 2.53
N ILE A 39 -0.73 17.92 1.79
CA ILE A 39 0.23 18.97 2.16
C ILE A 39 -0.14 19.55 3.52
N ASP A 40 -1.39 19.98 3.69
CA ASP A 40 -1.84 20.61 4.92
C ASP A 40 -1.78 19.68 6.13
N ILE A 41 -2.09 18.40 5.95
CA ILE A 41 -1.98 17.40 7.02
C ILE A 41 -0.50 17.23 7.40
N THR A 42 0.37 17.03 6.41
CA THR A 42 1.80 16.79 6.63
C THR A 42 2.46 18.00 7.30
N TYR A 43 2.17 19.20 6.81
CA TYR A 43 2.67 20.45 7.36
C TYR A 43 2.26 20.63 8.83
N ARG A 44 1.00 20.33 9.15
CA ARG A 44 0.49 20.42 10.53
C ARG A 44 1.08 19.37 11.45
N ILE A 45 1.36 18.17 10.95
CA ILE A 45 2.03 17.12 11.71
C ILE A 45 3.46 17.54 12.07
N GLU A 46 4.19 18.15 11.13
CA GLU A 46 5.60 18.49 11.33
C GLU A 46 5.81 19.78 12.12
N PHE A 47 5.02 20.82 11.86
CA PHE A 47 5.24 22.16 12.42
C PHE A 47 4.17 22.60 13.42
N GLY A 48 3.07 21.85 13.55
CA GLY A 48 2.00 22.14 14.52
C GLY A 48 1.19 23.40 14.23
N VAL A 49 1.35 23.99 13.05
CA VAL A 49 0.69 25.23 12.61
C VAL A 49 0.14 25.06 11.20
N PHE A 50 -0.80 25.93 10.81
CA PHE A 50 -1.27 25.99 9.42
C PHE A 50 -0.22 26.72 8.55
N PRO A 51 -0.06 26.34 7.27
CA PRO A 51 0.88 27.00 6.38
C PRO A 51 0.68 28.53 6.32
N ILE A 52 -0.57 28.99 6.14
CA ILE A 52 -0.93 30.41 5.99
C ILE A 52 -0.68 31.29 7.24
N VAL A 53 -0.30 30.68 8.38
CA VAL A 53 0.06 31.41 9.60
C VAL A 53 1.53 31.26 9.97
N ASP A 54 2.32 30.52 9.18
CA ASP A 54 3.73 30.28 9.43
C ASP A 54 4.61 31.34 8.72
N PRO A 55 5.38 32.15 9.45
CA PRO A 55 6.32 33.09 8.85
C PRO A 55 7.44 32.43 8.03
N GLU A 56 7.71 31.13 8.25
CA GLU A 56 8.73 30.35 7.56
C GLU A 56 8.15 29.47 6.43
N ILE A 57 6.91 29.75 5.99
CA ILE A 57 6.19 28.97 4.96
C ILE A 57 7.02 28.77 3.69
N GLU A 58 7.68 29.80 3.19
CA GLU A 58 8.48 29.78 1.95
C GLU A 58 9.60 28.73 1.98
N ILE A 59 10.20 28.50 3.16
CA ILE A 59 11.31 27.55 3.33
C ILE A 59 10.80 26.13 3.59
N ARG A 60 9.63 26.00 4.21
CA ARG A 60 9.12 24.73 4.74
C ARG A 60 8.15 24.01 3.80
N LEU A 61 7.42 24.77 3.00
CA LEU A 61 6.33 24.23 2.17
C LEU A 61 6.87 23.47 0.97
N ASP A 62 7.87 24.02 0.29
CA ASP A 62 8.44 23.45 -0.93
C ASP A 62 8.97 22.00 -0.74
N PRO A 63 9.78 21.68 0.30
CA PRO A 63 10.19 20.29 0.54
C PRO A 63 9.03 19.33 0.89
N ILE A 64 7.93 19.85 1.45
CA ILE A 64 6.73 19.04 1.73
C ILE A 64 6.01 18.72 0.42
N CYS A 65 5.83 19.72 -0.45
CA CYS A 65 5.23 19.56 -1.77
C CYS A 65 6.00 18.54 -2.61
N GLU A 66 7.32 18.67 -2.69
CA GLU A 66 8.20 17.71 -3.40
C GLU A 66 8.03 16.29 -2.85
N ARG A 67 8.09 16.12 -1.53
CA ARG A 67 7.97 14.80 -0.90
C ARG A 67 6.63 14.13 -1.22
N ILE A 68 5.53 14.88 -1.11
CA ILE A 68 4.19 14.34 -1.41
C ILE A 68 4.06 14.02 -2.89
N ALA A 69 4.61 14.85 -3.77
CA ALA A 69 4.62 14.57 -5.20
C ALA A 69 5.40 13.28 -5.52
N TYR A 70 6.56 13.08 -4.92
CA TYR A 70 7.32 11.84 -5.04
C TYR A 70 6.58 10.62 -4.49
N GLU A 71 5.79 10.77 -3.43
CA GLU A 71 4.93 9.69 -2.92
C GLU A 71 3.89 9.28 -3.96
N TYR A 72 3.20 10.25 -4.58
CA TYR A 72 2.23 9.96 -5.66
C TYR A 72 2.88 9.32 -6.88
N ILE A 73 4.00 9.88 -7.37
CA ILE A 73 4.74 9.30 -8.51
C ILE A 73 5.22 7.90 -8.19
N ARG A 74 5.67 7.66 -6.95
CA ARG A 74 6.09 6.32 -6.52
C ARG A 74 4.92 5.37 -6.44
N GLU A 75 3.79 5.80 -5.89
CA GLU A 75 2.56 4.99 -5.82
C GLU A 75 2.06 4.63 -7.22
N ASP A 76 2.09 5.57 -8.17
CA ASP A 76 1.70 5.36 -9.56
C ASP A 76 2.68 4.47 -10.32
N MET A 77 4.00 4.73 -10.25
CA MET A 77 5.00 3.83 -10.84
C MET A 77 4.90 2.42 -10.28
N ILE A 78 4.58 2.29 -8.98
CA ILE A 78 4.30 0.99 -8.38
C ILE A 78 3.05 0.39 -9.03
N LEU A 79 1.95 1.14 -9.16
CA LEU A 79 0.70 0.67 -9.75
C LEU A 79 0.85 0.25 -11.23
N ASN A 80 1.55 1.04 -12.03
CA ASN A 80 1.75 0.79 -13.46
C ASN A 80 2.70 -0.38 -13.70
N ASN A 81 3.82 -0.48 -12.97
CA ASN A 81 4.66 -1.69 -13.01
C ASN A 81 3.91 -2.94 -12.50
N LEU A 82 2.95 -2.77 -11.58
CA LEU A 82 2.05 -3.84 -11.13
C LEU A 82 1.06 -4.25 -12.22
N MET A 83 0.49 -3.30 -12.96
CA MET A 83 -0.45 -3.57 -14.05
C MET A 83 0.25 -4.24 -15.23
N ASP A 84 1.43 -3.77 -15.62
CA ASP A 84 2.23 -4.38 -16.68
C ASP A 84 2.63 -5.82 -16.32
N SER A 85 3.04 -6.08 -15.06
CA SER A 85 3.31 -7.45 -14.60
C SER A 85 2.06 -8.34 -14.55
N MET A 86 0.89 -7.76 -14.30
CA MET A 86 -0.38 -8.50 -14.28
C MET A 86 -0.87 -8.84 -15.70
N GLU A 87 -0.65 -7.95 -16.66
CA GLU A 87 -0.97 -8.18 -18.08
C GLU A 87 -0.05 -9.26 -18.68
N GLU A 88 1.25 -9.26 -18.32
CA GLU A 88 2.18 -10.33 -18.71
C GLU A 88 1.81 -11.69 -18.08
N CYS A 89 1.31 -11.73 -16.83
CA CYS A 89 0.84 -12.97 -16.20
C CYS A 89 -0.51 -13.51 -16.74
N GLU A 90 -1.31 -12.69 -17.44
CA GLU A 90 -2.55 -13.15 -18.09
C GLU A 90 -2.32 -13.62 -19.54
N GLU A 91 -1.20 -13.24 -20.19
CA GLU A 91 -0.89 -13.63 -21.57
C GLU A 91 0.06 -14.83 -21.72
N GLU A 92 0.82 -15.22 -20.68
CA GLU A 92 1.69 -16.42 -20.71
C GLU A 92 1.12 -17.59 -19.89
N GLU A 93 0.03 -18.22 -20.37
CA GLU A 93 -0.17 -19.67 -20.17
C GLU A 93 0.78 -20.45 -21.13
N GLU A 94 2.10 -20.23 -21.04
CA GLU A 94 3.08 -21.21 -21.51
C GLU A 94 3.60 -21.98 -20.29
N GLU A 95 3.36 -23.29 -20.26
CA GLU A 95 3.89 -24.19 -19.23
C GLU A 95 5.41 -23.97 -19.10
N PRO A 96 5.94 -23.51 -17.95
CA PRO A 96 7.38 -23.31 -17.82
C PRO A 96 8.09 -24.67 -17.72
N ASP A 97 9.17 -24.82 -18.49
CA ASP A 97 10.05 -25.99 -18.46
C ASP A 97 10.63 -26.22 -17.04
N GLU A 98 10.58 -27.47 -16.57
CA GLU A 98 10.74 -27.93 -15.18
C GLU A 98 12.15 -27.74 -14.52
N ASP A 99 13.12 -27.07 -15.14
CA ASP A 99 14.54 -27.26 -14.79
C ASP A 99 15.34 -25.97 -14.51
N GLU A 100 14.89 -25.06 -13.63
CA GLU A 100 15.79 -24.16 -12.84
C GLU A 100 15.02 -23.41 -11.74
N PHE A 101 14.57 -24.10 -10.68
CA PHE A 101 14.18 -23.45 -9.43
C PHE A 101 15.18 -23.85 -8.33
N ASP A 102 15.92 -22.88 -7.82
CA ASP A 102 16.58 -23.02 -6.52
C ASP A 102 15.49 -23.38 -5.50
N GLU A 103 15.70 -24.47 -4.73
CA GLU A 103 14.81 -24.93 -3.67
C GLU A 103 14.63 -23.82 -2.62
N ILE A 104 13.72 -22.88 -2.85
CA ILE A 104 13.20 -22.01 -1.81
C ILE A 104 12.48 -22.94 -0.84
N ASP A 105 12.98 -23.00 0.40
CA ASP A 105 12.48 -23.93 1.41
C ASP A 105 11.03 -23.59 1.75
N TYR A 106 10.10 -24.28 1.08
CA TYR A 106 8.66 -24.11 1.18
C TYR A 106 8.19 -24.13 2.64
N GLU A 107 8.84 -24.91 3.51
CA GLU A 107 8.50 -24.97 4.93
C GLU A 107 8.89 -23.68 5.67
N VAL A 108 9.99 -23.03 5.28
CA VAL A 108 10.38 -21.72 5.85
C VAL A 108 9.38 -20.65 5.46
N LEU A 109 8.98 -20.58 4.19
CA LEU A 109 7.96 -19.62 3.74
C LEU A 109 6.61 -19.88 4.41
N LYS A 110 6.26 -21.15 4.61
CA LYS A 110 5.04 -21.57 5.31
C LYS A 110 5.02 -21.13 6.78
N GLU A 111 6.10 -21.37 7.52
CA GLU A 111 6.21 -20.92 8.91
C GLU A 111 6.14 -19.39 9.02
N GLN A 112 6.90 -18.67 8.19
CA GLN A 112 6.88 -17.21 8.16
C GLN A 112 5.49 -16.66 7.88
N LEU A 113 4.80 -17.23 6.89
CA LEU A 113 3.48 -16.78 6.52
C LEU A 113 2.46 -17.03 7.64
N LEU A 114 2.52 -18.17 8.32
CA LEU A 114 1.64 -18.47 9.45
C LEU A 114 1.87 -17.48 10.61
N ASP A 115 3.12 -17.19 10.94
CA ASP A 115 3.47 -16.23 12.00
C ASP A 115 2.97 -14.81 11.66
N ASN A 116 3.18 -14.38 10.42
CA ASN A 116 2.74 -13.07 9.94
C ASN A 116 1.22 -12.94 9.91
N MET A 117 0.52 -13.99 9.50
CA MET A 117 -0.93 -14.06 9.55
C MET A 117 -1.46 -13.96 10.98
N GLU A 118 -0.84 -14.64 11.95
CA GLU A 118 -1.27 -14.56 13.34
C GLU A 118 -1.05 -13.16 13.92
N LEU A 119 0.09 -12.52 13.64
CA LEU A 119 0.37 -11.14 14.01
C LEU A 119 -0.67 -10.17 13.43
N PHE A 120 -1.00 -10.32 12.15
CA PHE A 120 -2.02 -9.51 11.48
C PHE A 120 -3.40 -9.68 12.15
N LEU A 121 -3.82 -10.91 12.42
CA LEU A 121 -5.10 -11.20 13.05
C LEU A 121 -5.18 -10.69 14.49
N GLU A 122 -4.08 -10.80 15.26
CA GLU A 122 -3.98 -10.21 16.59
C GLU A 122 -4.12 -8.68 16.57
N GLN A 123 -3.41 -8.01 15.66
CA GLN A 123 -3.48 -6.55 15.52
C GLN A 123 -4.89 -6.12 15.12
N LYS A 124 -5.50 -6.84 14.18
CA LYS A 124 -6.89 -6.63 13.78
C LYS A 124 -7.85 -6.82 14.95
N GLY A 125 -7.63 -7.81 15.82
CA GLY A 125 -8.42 -8.05 17.02
C GLY A 125 -8.29 -6.96 18.11
N LYS A 126 -7.17 -6.22 18.13
CA LYS A 126 -6.91 -5.13 19.10
C LYS A 126 -7.57 -3.80 18.72
N ALA A 127 -8.24 -3.71 17.56
CA ALA A 127 -8.88 -2.48 17.11
C ALA A 127 -10.01 -2.01 18.06
N HIS A 128 -9.89 -0.78 18.57
CA HIS A 128 -10.59 -0.26 19.76
C HIS A 128 -12.12 -0.10 19.63
N LYS A 129 -12.71 -0.39 18.47
CA LYS A 129 -14.16 -0.37 18.18
C LYS A 129 -14.52 -1.54 17.26
N GLN A 130 -14.82 -2.71 17.83
CA GLN A 130 -15.43 -3.81 17.08
C GLN A 130 -16.78 -4.15 17.71
N GLU A 131 -17.85 -4.08 16.91
CA GLU A 131 -19.21 -4.49 17.33
C GLU A 131 -19.36 -6.03 17.40
N TYR A 132 -18.49 -6.78 16.73
CA TYR A 132 -18.50 -8.25 16.72
C TYR A 132 -17.08 -8.81 16.84
N PRO A 133 -16.90 -9.94 17.55
CA PRO A 133 -15.64 -10.68 17.56
C PRO A 133 -15.46 -11.41 16.22
N GLN A 134 -15.03 -10.71 15.18
CA GLN A 134 -14.63 -11.33 13.90
C GLN A 134 -13.11 -11.32 13.76
N ASN A 135 -12.44 -11.85 14.77
CA ASN A 135 -11.00 -11.70 14.97
C ASN A 135 -10.13 -12.56 14.02
N ARG A 136 -10.69 -13.57 13.34
CA ARG A 136 -9.91 -14.50 12.49
C ARG A 136 -10.33 -14.56 11.02
N ARG A 137 -11.19 -13.65 10.56
CA ARG A 137 -11.55 -13.56 9.13
C ARG A 137 -10.67 -12.55 8.41
N PHE A 138 -10.32 -12.83 7.16
CA PHE A 138 -9.51 -11.95 6.32
C PHE A 138 -9.91 -12.08 4.85
N LYS A 139 -9.59 -11.08 4.04
CA LYS A 139 -9.79 -11.13 2.59
C LYS A 139 -8.54 -11.64 1.90
N ARG A 140 -8.68 -12.25 0.72
CA ARG A 140 -7.53 -12.63 -0.12
C ARG A 140 -6.58 -11.46 -0.37
N LYS A 141 -7.10 -10.26 -0.64
CA LYS A 141 -6.27 -9.06 -0.80
C LYS A 141 -5.41 -8.72 0.42
N ASP A 142 -5.83 -9.09 1.64
CA ASP A 142 -5.06 -8.80 2.85
C ASP A 142 -3.74 -9.59 2.81
N PHE A 143 -3.79 -10.82 2.29
CA PHE A 143 -2.64 -11.67 2.02
C PHE A 143 -1.62 -11.01 1.09
N TRP A 144 -2.11 -10.44 -0.01
CA TRP A 144 -1.28 -9.79 -1.01
C TRP A 144 -0.55 -8.58 -0.42
N VAL A 145 -1.21 -7.85 0.50
CA VAL A 145 -0.58 -6.74 1.23
C VAL A 145 0.55 -7.23 2.14
N MET A 146 0.38 -8.36 2.84
CA MET A 146 1.44 -8.93 3.69
C MET A 146 2.63 -9.42 2.87
N GLN A 147 2.39 -10.19 1.81
CA GLN A 147 3.42 -10.63 0.88
C GLN A 147 4.21 -9.44 0.31
N LYS A 148 3.53 -8.37 -0.07
CA LYS A 148 4.15 -7.13 -0.57
C LYS A 148 5.03 -6.44 0.48
N LEU A 149 4.61 -6.41 1.75
CA LEU A 149 5.41 -5.85 2.85
C LEU A 149 6.69 -6.67 3.08
N GLU A 150 6.56 -8.00 3.14
CA GLU A 150 7.70 -8.90 3.36
C GLU A 150 8.71 -8.87 2.21
N PHE A 151 8.23 -8.76 0.95
CA PHE A 151 9.10 -8.60 -0.21
C PHE A 151 9.88 -7.28 -0.16
N MET A 152 9.22 -6.16 0.18
CA MET A 152 9.89 -4.87 0.34
C MET A 152 10.93 -4.86 1.47
N HIS A 153 10.72 -5.66 2.52
CA HIS A 153 11.66 -5.83 3.61
C HIS A 153 12.80 -6.82 3.31
N GLY A 154 12.75 -7.49 2.14
CA GLY A 154 13.73 -8.49 1.72
C GLY A 154 13.63 -9.80 2.51
N THR A 155 12.48 -10.07 3.15
CA THR A 155 12.23 -11.31 3.89
C THR A 155 11.88 -12.46 2.94
N ILE A 156 11.23 -12.15 1.82
CA ILE A 156 10.93 -13.09 0.74
C ILE A 156 11.57 -12.62 -0.56
N GLU A 157 12.00 -13.56 -1.40
CA GLU A 157 12.80 -13.29 -2.59
C GLU A 157 11.97 -12.94 -3.81
N THR A 158 10.72 -13.41 -3.87
CA THR A 158 9.82 -13.16 -4.99
C THR A 158 8.53 -12.49 -4.52
N PRO A 159 7.94 -11.61 -5.35
CA PRO A 159 6.74 -10.88 -5.00
C PRO A 159 5.52 -11.78 -4.84
N ASP A 160 5.58 -13.05 -5.29
CA ASP A 160 4.50 -14.06 -5.25
C ASP A 160 4.80 -15.30 -4.39
N ALA A 161 5.91 -15.28 -3.64
CA ALA A 161 6.40 -16.45 -2.88
C ALA A 161 5.36 -17.09 -1.96
N TYR A 162 4.46 -16.29 -1.36
CA TYR A 162 3.47 -16.79 -0.42
C TYR A 162 2.18 -17.28 -1.10
N MET A 163 1.94 -17.01 -2.39
CA MET A 163 0.67 -17.36 -3.03
C MET A 163 0.49 -18.87 -3.14
N GLU A 164 1.53 -19.60 -3.53
CA GLU A 164 1.50 -21.06 -3.62
C GLU A 164 1.33 -21.69 -2.24
N VAL A 165 2.04 -21.14 -1.25
CA VAL A 165 1.95 -21.53 0.16
C VAL A 165 0.53 -21.29 0.69
N PHE A 166 -0.10 -20.18 0.36
CA PHE A 166 -1.47 -19.86 0.74
C PHE A 166 -2.47 -20.90 0.23
N GLU A 167 -2.43 -21.18 -1.07
CA GLU A 167 -3.32 -22.15 -1.70
C GLU A 167 -3.12 -23.55 -1.11
N SER A 168 -1.88 -23.89 -0.76
CA SER A 168 -1.59 -25.13 -0.05
C SER A 168 -2.15 -25.12 1.37
N LEU A 169 -1.99 -24.05 2.15
CA LEU A 169 -2.56 -23.92 3.49
C LEU A 169 -4.10 -23.98 3.50
N VAL A 170 -4.75 -23.46 2.46
CA VAL A 170 -6.20 -23.65 2.24
C VAL A 170 -6.53 -25.13 2.03
N LYS A 171 -5.77 -25.84 1.18
CA LYS A 171 -5.96 -27.29 0.94
C LYS A 171 -5.68 -28.14 2.18
N GLU A 172 -4.64 -27.79 2.94
CA GLU A 172 -4.28 -28.43 4.21
C GLU A 172 -5.28 -28.12 5.34
N GLY A 173 -6.16 -27.14 5.14
CA GLY A 173 -7.28 -26.84 6.01
C GLY A 173 -6.98 -25.84 7.13
N TYR A 174 -5.86 -25.12 7.07
CA TYR A 174 -5.52 -24.00 7.97
C TYR A 174 -6.48 -22.82 7.76
N TYR A 175 -6.92 -22.61 6.52
CA TYR A 175 -7.86 -21.57 6.13
C TYR A 175 -9.12 -22.17 5.49
N ASP A 176 -10.29 -21.76 5.97
CA ASP A 176 -11.57 -22.08 5.32
C ASP A 176 -12.02 -20.91 4.46
N MET A 177 -12.33 -21.15 3.19
CA MET A 177 -13.04 -20.18 2.37
C MET A 177 -14.50 -20.08 2.85
N VAL A 178 -14.90 -18.89 3.30
CA VAL A 178 -16.23 -18.64 3.88
C VAL A 178 -17.19 -18.09 2.85
N GLU A 179 -16.71 -17.15 2.03
CA GLU A 179 -17.52 -16.41 1.07
C GLU A 179 -16.67 -16.04 -0.13
N THR A 180 -17.18 -16.31 -1.33
CA THR A 180 -16.57 -15.86 -2.59
C THR A 180 -16.99 -14.43 -2.88
N GLY A 181 -16.02 -13.56 -3.16
CA GLY A 181 -16.30 -12.19 -3.56
C GLY A 181 -16.85 -12.09 -4.98
N GLY A 182 -17.27 -10.88 -5.39
CA GLY A 182 -17.52 -10.59 -6.82
C GLY A 182 -16.26 -10.67 -7.68
N ASP A 183 -15.09 -10.66 -7.04
CA ASP A 183 -13.74 -10.82 -7.59
C ASP A 183 -12.96 -11.69 -6.58
N ARG A 184 -12.05 -12.56 -7.06
CA ARG A 184 -11.21 -13.45 -6.24
C ARG A 184 -10.46 -12.68 -5.15
N LYS A 185 -10.02 -11.44 -5.39
CA LYS A 185 -9.32 -10.62 -4.38
C LYS A 185 -10.20 -10.27 -3.17
N HIS A 186 -11.52 -10.39 -3.33
CA HIS A 186 -12.52 -10.13 -2.30
C HIS A 186 -13.03 -11.40 -1.62
N ASP A 187 -12.51 -12.58 -1.97
CA ASP A 187 -12.79 -13.82 -1.25
C ASP A 187 -12.44 -13.68 0.23
N ILE A 188 -13.32 -14.18 1.08
CA ILE A 188 -13.22 -14.11 2.53
C ILE A 188 -12.86 -15.48 3.06
N PHE A 189 -11.80 -15.52 3.86
CA PHE A 189 -11.28 -16.70 4.52
C PHE A 189 -11.44 -16.58 6.03
N TYR A 190 -11.47 -17.73 6.69
CA TYR A 190 -11.40 -17.87 8.14
C TYR A 190 -10.16 -18.67 8.52
N ALA A 191 -9.30 -18.10 9.34
CA ALA A 191 -8.15 -18.80 9.90
C ALA A 191 -8.55 -19.67 11.09
N LYS A 192 -8.31 -20.97 10.99
CA LYS A 192 -8.48 -21.89 12.12
C LYS A 192 -7.42 -21.63 13.18
N GLU A 193 -7.74 -21.95 14.42
CA GLU A 193 -6.74 -22.12 15.47
C GLU A 193 -6.08 -23.48 15.26
N VAL A 194 -4.74 -23.50 15.28
CA VAL A 194 -3.92 -24.70 15.09
C VAL A 194 -3.17 -24.98 16.39
#